data_AF-A0A3C0SJ56-F1
#
_entry.id   AF-A0A3C0SJ56-F1
#
_cell.length_a   1.000
_cell.length_b   1.000
_cell.length_c   1.000
_cell.angle_alpha   90.00
_cell.angle_beta   90.00
_cell.angle_gamma   90.00
#
_symmetry.space_group_name_H-M   'P 1'
#
loop_
_entity.id
_entity.type
_entity.pdbx_description
1 polymer ?
#
loop_
_entity_poly.entity_id
_entity_poly.type
_entity_poly.pdbx_seq_one_letter_code
_entity_poly.pdbx_strand_id
1 'polypeptide(L)' 'MRKRDLLLCCVAVLALCLFLPSGTAWAFRHVKAGFYQNKPLVFRDADGVVKGIYADFLNAVAVENEWTVEWVEG' A
#
# COMPACT_ATOMS: atom_id res chain seq x y z
N MET A 1 41.80 20.56 11.52
CA MET A 1 41.27 19.19 11.66
C MET A 1 42.06 18.27 10.76
N ARG A 2 42.58 17.16 11.29
CA ARG A 2 43.49 16.27 10.53
C ARG A 2 42.62 15.46 9.55
N LYS A 3 43.09 15.18 8.32
CA LYS A 3 42.32 14.42 7.29
C LYS A 3 41.73 13.09 7.81
N ARG A 4 42.40 12.47 8.78
CA ARG A 4 41.94 11.27 9.50
C ARG A 4 40.67 11.49 10.33
N ASP A 5 40.53 12.65 10.96
CA ASP A 5 39.38 12.98 11.80
C ASP A 5 38.14 13.23 10.92
N LEU A 6 38.35 13.84 9.73
CA LEU A 6 37.30 14.02 8.73
C LEU A 6 36.81 12.67 8.16
N LEU A 7 37.73 11.76 7.85
CA LEU A 7 37.40 10.41 7.37
C LEU A 7 36.61 9.60 8.41
N LEU A 8 37.00 9.68 9.69
CA LEU A 8 36.28 9.02 10.78
C LEU A 8 34.85 9.57 10.93
N CYS A 9 34.66 10.89 10.84
CA CYS A 9 33.33 11.49 10.84
C CYS A 9 32.48 11.02 9.64
N CYS A 10 33.05 10.96 8.44
CA CYS A 10 32.33 10.48 7.25
C CYS A 10 31.89 9.02 7.39
N VAL A 11 32.75 8.14 7.92
CA VAL A 11 32.41 6.74 8.15
C VAL A 11 31.34 6.60 9.23
N ALA A 12 31.42 7.39 10.31
CA ALA A 12 30.41 7.38 11.37
C ALA A 12 29.03 7.85 10.86
N VAL A 13 28.99 8.89 10.04
CA VAL A 13 27.75 9.38 9.41
C VAL A 13 27.18 8.34 8.45
N LEU A 14 28.02 7.70 7.63
CA LEU A 14 27.57 6.64 6.73
C LEU A 14 27.01 5.42 7.49
N ALA A 15 27.69 5.01 8.57
CA ALA A 15 27.22 3.94 9.44
C ALA A 15 25.89 4.30 10.09
N LEU A 16 25.72 5.53 10.56
CA LEU A 16 24.46 6.02 11.14
C LEU A 16 23.32 6.02 10.11
N CYS A 17 23.59 6.40 8.87
CA CYS A 17 22.61 6.37 7.79
C CYS A 17 22.12 4.94 7.46
N LEU A 18 22.96 3.92 7.66
CA LEU A 18 22.57 2.51 7.45
C LEU A 18 21.65 1.96 8.55
N PHE A 19 21.64 2.58 9.74
CA PHE A 19 20.73 2.23 10.83
C PHE A 19 19.42 3.02 10.81
N LEU A 20 19.25 3.94 9.85
CA LEU A 20 17.94 4.57 9.65
C LEU A 20 16.95 3.48 9.22
N PRO A 21 15.80 3.35 9.91
CA PRO A 21 14.77 2.42 9.48
C PRO A 21 14.39 2.79 8.05
N SER A 22 14.52 1.84 7.12
CA SER A 22 13.94 1.94 5.81
C SER A 22 12.44 2.04 6.02
N GLY A 23 11.91 3.27 6.05
CA GLY A 23 10.47 3.49 6.09
C GLY A 23 9.88 2.66 4.98
N THR A 24 8.97 1.75 5.32
CA THR A 24 8.20 1.00 4.31
C THR A 24 7.59 2.05 3.42
N ALA A 25 8.07 2.16 2.17
CA ALA A 25 7.51 3.09 1.21
C ALA A 25 6.03 2.73 1.10
N TRP A 26 5.17 3.56 1.69
CA TRP A 26 3.72 3.40 1.70
C TRP A 26 3.21 3.83 0.31
N ALA A 27 3.75 3.19 -0.72
CA ALA A 27 3.45 3.47 -2.10
C ALA A 27 2.19 2.68 -2.47
N PHE A 28 1.11 3.41 -2.75
CA PHE A 28 -0.07 2.98 -3.53
C PHE A 28 -0.69 1.61 -3.20
N ARG A 29 -0.74 1.23 -1.92
CA ARG A 29 -1.51 0.05 -1.48
C ARG A 29 -2.99 0.33 -1.24
N HIS A 30 -3.41 1.60 -1.30
CA HIS A 30 -4.81 1.98 -1.12
C HIS A 30 -5.47 2.27 -2.46
N VAL A 31 -6.40 1.43 -2.88
CA VAL A 31 -7.07 1.51 -4.19
C VAL A 31 -8.53 1.88 -3.98
N LYS A 32 -8.98 2.98 -4.60
CA LYS A 32 -10.41 3.34 -4.66
C LYS A 32 -11.05 2.73 -5.88
N ALA A 33 -12.02 1.84 -5.67
CA ALA A 33 -12.73 1.15 -6.74
C ALA A 33 -14.18 1.65 -6.83
N GLY A 34 -14.50 2.30 -7.93
CA GLY A 34 -15.87 2.71 -8.25
C GLY A 34 -16.73 1.51 -8.62
N PHE A 35 -17.96 1.43 -8.12
CA PHE A 35 -18.93 0.42 -8.54
C PHE A 35 -20.34 1.00 -8.62
N TYR A 36 -21.18 0.32 -9.40
CA TYR A 36 -22.61 0.58 -9.56
C TYR A 36 -23.39 -0.72 -9.29
N GLN A 37 -24.70 -0.62 -9.09
CA GLN A 37 -25.54 -1.77 -8.74
C GLN A 37 -25.86 -2.62 -9.97
N ASN A 38 -25.09 -3.69 -10.18
CA ASN A 38 -25.22 -4.59 -11.33
C ASN A 38 -25.15 -6.06 -10.90
N LYS A 39 -26.26 -6.59 -10.39
CA LYS A 39 -26.35 -8.01 -10.02
C LYS A 39 -26.28 -8.91 -11.27
N PRO A 40 -25.58 -10.05 -11.22
CA PRO A 40 -24.81 -10.58 -10.08
C PRO A 40 -23.32 -10.17 -10.08
N LEU A 41 -22.91 -9.24 -10.96
CA LEU A 41 -21.52 -8.95 -11.25
C LEU A 41 -20.83 -8.10 -10.17
N VAL A 42 -21.49 -7.04 -9.72
CA VAL A 42 -21.04 -6.21 -8.60
C VAL A 42 -22.24 -5.47 -8.00
N PHE A 43 -22.42 -5.53 -6.69
CA PHE A 43 -23.53 -4.89 -6.00
C PHE A 43 -23.24 -4.73 -4.51
N ARG A 44 -23.92 -3.80 -3.86
CA ARG A 44 -23.92 -3.71 -2.39
C ARG A 44 -25.10 -4.52 -1.85
N ASP A 45 -24.85 -5.40 -0.90
CA ASP A 45 -25.91 -6.15 -0.23
C ASP A 45 -26.58 -5.34 0.90
N ALA A 46 -27.54 -5.97 1.59
CA ALA A 46 -28.28 -5.33 2.68
C ALA A 46 -27.41 -5.00 3.90
N ASP A 47 -26.28 -5.69 4.08
CA ASP A 47 -25.33 -5.47 5.17
C ASP A 47 -24.29 -4.40 4.81
N GLY A 48 -24.37 -3.83 3.60
CA GLY A 48 -23.47 -2.81 3.12
C GLY A 48 -22.18 -3.37 2.49
N VAL A 49 -22.07 -4.67 2.28
CA VAL A 49 -20.88 -5.32 1.71
C VAL A 49 -20.98 -5.36 0.19
N VAL A 50 -19.89 -4.98 -0.50
CA VAL A 50 -19.80 -5.09 -1.95
C VAL A 50 -19.48 -6.53 -2.34
N LYS A 51 -20.35 -7.14 -3.14
CA LYS A 51 -20.32 -8.56 -3.55
C LYS A 51 -20.47 -8.70 -5.07
N GLY A 52 -20.22 -9.90 -5.56
CA GLY A 52 -20.34 -10.27 -6.98
C GLY A 52 -18.99 -10.62 -7.59
N ILE A 53 -19.00 -11.21 -8.78
CA ILE A 53 -17.79 -11.76 -9.41
C ILE A 53 -16.66 -10.73 -9.56
N TYR A 54 -16.98 -9.46 -9.81
CA TYR A 54 -15.96 -8.40 -9.93
C TYR A 54 -15.40 -8.01 -8.56
N ALA A 55 -16.23 -8.00 -7.52
CA ALA A 55 -15.78 -7.75 -6.16
C ALA A 55 -14.87 -8.87 -5.67
N ASP A 56 -15.25 -10.13 -5.92
CA ASP A 56 -14.47 -11.31 -5.54
C ASP A 56 -13.11 -11.33 -6.25
N PHE A 57 -13.10 -11.06 -7.57
CA PHE A 57 -11.87 -10.97 -8.35
C PHE A 57 -10.95 -9.86 -7.85
N LEU A 58 -11.47 -8.64 -7.66
CA LEU A 58 -10.65 -7.51 -7.21
C LEU A 58 -10.10 -7.74 -5.80
N ASN A 59 -10.90 -8.32 -4.90
CA ASN A 59 -10.45 -8.67 -3.56
C ASN A 59 -9.34 -9.75 -3.59
N ALA A 60 -9.44 -10.73 -4.49
CA ALA A 60 -8.38 -11.74 -4.66
C ALA A 60 -7.07 -11.09 -5.14
N VAL A 61 -7.13 -10.21 -6.15
CA VAL A 61 -5.97 -9.44 -6.63
C VAL A 61 -5.40 -8.56 -5.51
N ALA A 62 -6.27 -7.93 -4.72
CA ALA A 62 -5.85 -7.10 -3.60
C ALA A 62 -5.10 -7.90 -2.52
N VAL A 63 -5.53 -9.12 -2.22
CA VAL A 63 -4.79 -10.00 -1.29
C VAL A 63 -3.41 -10.34 -1.85
N GLU A 64 -3.32 -10.73 -3.12
CA GLU A 64 -2.05 -11.09 -3.76
C GLU A 64 -1.05 -9.92 -3.80
N ASN A 65 -1.53 -8.69 -3.96
CA ASN A 65 -0.71 -7.49 -4.08
C ASN A 65 -0.62 -6.67 -2.78
N GLU A 66 -1.16 -7.21 -1.68
CA GLU A 66 -1.20 -6.55 -0.38
C GLU A 66 -1.82 -5.13 -0.46
N TRP A 67 -2.93 -5.01 -1.22
CA TRP A 67 -3.74 -3.80 -1.34
C TRP A 67 -4.90 -3.79 -0.35
N THR A 68 -5.27 -2.58 0.06
CA THR A 68 -6.52 -2.25 0.73
C THR A 68 -7.45 -1.61 -0.29
N VAL A 69 -8.62 -2.20 -0.51
CA VAL A 69 -9.63 -1.68 -1.45
C VAL A 69 -10.67 -0.86 -0.69
N GLU A 70 -10.88 0.39 -1.12
CA GLU A 70 -11.99 1.25 -0.71
C GLU A 70 -13.03 1.27 -1.84
N TRP A 71 -14.21 0.71 -1.58
CA TRP A 71 -15.31 0.72 -2.52
C TRP A 71 -16.07 2.05 -2.48
N VAL A 72 -16.13 2.74 -3.62
CA VAL A 72 -16.78 4.04 -3.78
C VAL A 72 -17.98 3.88 -4.71
N GLU A 73 -19.11 4.47 -4.35
CA GLU A 73 -20.29 4.50 -5.24
C GLU A 73 -20.06 5.48 -6.39
N GLY A 74 -20.45 5.08 -7.60
CA GLY A 74 -20.32 5.88 -8.82
C GLY A 74 -21.53 5.77 -9.73
#